data_AF-A0A7X6DTP2-F1
#
_entry.id   AF-A0A7X6DTP2-F1
#
_cell.length_a   1.000
_cell.length_b   1.000
_cell.length_c   1.000
_cell.angle_alpha   90.00
_cell.angle_beta   90.00
_cell.angle_gamma   90.00
#
_symmetry.space_group_name_H-M   'P 1'
#
loop_
_entity.id
_entity.type
_entity.pdbx_description
1 polymer ?
#
loop_
_entity_poly.entity_id
_entity_poly.type
_entity_poly.pdbx_seq_one_letter_code
_entity_poly.pdbx_strand_id
1 'polypeptide(L)'
;MPFCKVTLKTQKPLPSSYPKSLITLGDHIKKKRLDLGLWQKQVAEQIGVDEVTLYNWEKQRTVPKLPYIPKIIAFLAYIPFPPASSLPEKIKNCRRVLGVTQEKMAEMIGIDKTTLARCEARKSQPTEKTLKLIETFFGSFCPENKILNRAG
;
A
#
# COMPACT_ATOMS: atom_id res chain seq x y z
N MET A 1 -20.54 -20.33 -51.43
CA MET A 1 -19.38 -19.49 -51.06
C MET A 1 -19.06 -19.73 -49.59
N PRO A 2 -17.91 -20.32 -49.21
CA PRO A 2 -17.59 -20.53 -47.80
C PRO A 2 -16.95 -19.28 -47.21
N PHE A 3 -17.45 -18.82 -46.06
CA PHE A 3 -16.84 -17.72 -45.31
C PHE A 3 -15.61 -18.24 -44.55
N CYS A 4 -14.47 -17.57 -44.74
CA CYS A 4 -13.23 -17.84 -44.01
C CYS A 4 -13.38 -17.39 -42.54
N LYS A 5 -13.35 -18.32 -41.59
CA LYS A 5 -13.37 -18.01 -40.15
C LYS A 5 -11.96 -17.61 -39.67
N VAL A 6 -11.57 -16.37 -39.90
CA VAL A 6 -10.32 -15.82 -39.34
C VAL A 6 -10.54 -15.52 -37.86
N THR A 7 -9.81 -16.23 -37.00
CA THR A 7 -9.83 -15.98 -35.55
C THR A 7 -8.60 -15.16 -35.20
N LEU A 8 -8.78 -13.85 -34.98
CA LEU A 8 -7.69 -12.97 -34.57
C LEU A 8 -7.42 -13.15 -33.07
N LYS A 9 -6.23 -13.66 -32.73
CA LYS A 9 -5.73 -13.67 -31.36
C LYS A 9 -4.92 -12.39 -31.13
N THR A 10 -5.58 -11.34 -30.67
CA THR A 10 -4.90 -10.09 -30.24
C THR A 10 -5.08 -9.89 -28.74
N GLN A 11 -4.08 -9.27 -28.10
CA GLN A 11 -4.27 -8.78 -26.73
C GLN A 11 -5.19 -7.56 -26.78
N LYS A 12 -6.18 -7.51 -25.88
CA LYS A 12 -7.08 -6.37 -25.78
C LYS A 12 -6.25 -5.11 -25.53
N PRO A 13 -6.44 -4.03 -26.32
CA PRO A 13 -5.68 -2.80 -26.11
C PRO A 13 -5.98 -2.25 -24.71
N LEU A 14 -4.94 -1.72 -24.06
CA LEU A 14 -5.09 -1.08 -22.76
C LEU A 14 -6.13 0.04 -22.85
N PRO A 15 -7.07 0.13 -21.88
CA PRO A 15 -8.07 1.19 -21.90
C PRO A 15 -7.39 2.55 -21.78
N SER A 16 -7.97 3.59 -22.40
CA SER A 16 -7.46 4.97 -22.31
C SER A 16 -7.29 5.47 -20.87
N SER A 17 -8.09 4.93 -19.94
CA SER A 17 -8.05 5.25 -18.52
C SER A 17 -6.93 4.53 -17.73
N TYR A 18 -6.14 3.65 -18.36
CA TYR A 18 -5.05 2.93 -17.71
C TYR A 18 -3.95 3.90 -17.25
N PRO A 19 -3.48 3.82 -15.99
CA PRO A 19 -2.48 4.75 -15.47
C PRO A 19 -1.13 4.55 -16.18
N LYS A 20 -0.58 5.65 -16.72
CA LYS A 20 0.74 5.65 -17.37
C LYS A 20 1.89 5.61 -16.35
N SER A 21 1.66 6.16 -15.17
CA SER A 21 2.60 6.18 -14.04
C SER A 21 1.89 5.75 -12.75
N LEU A 22 2.62 5.09 -11.85
CA LEU A 22 2.10 4.61 -10.57
C LEU A 22 2.71 5.43 -9.45
N ILE A 23 2.07 6.55 -9.12
CA ILE A 23 2.59 7.49 -8.12
C ILE A 23 1.74 7.41 -6.85
N THR A 24 0.43 7.30 -6.99
CA THR A 24 -0.52 7.27 -5.89
C THR A 24 -1.05 5.87 -5.62
N LEU A 25 -1.53 5.62 -4.39
CA LEU A 25 -2.23 4.37 -4.06
C LEU A 25 -3.41 4.10 -5.02
N GLY A 26 -4.12 5.16 -5.43
CA GLY A 26 -5.19 5.08 -6.42
C GLY A 26 -4.71 4.52 -7.77
N ASP A 27 -3.53 4.93 -8.23
CA ASP A 27 -2.95 4.42 -9.49
C ASP A 27 -2.61 2.93 -9.39
N HIS A 28 -2.01 2.51 -8.26
CA HIS A 28 -1.70 1.10 -8.01
C HIS A 28 -2.98 0.24 -7.97
N ILE A 29 -4.01 0.71 -7.28
CA ILE A 29 -5.31 0.01 -7.17
C ILE A 29 -5.96 -0.08 -8.55
N LYS A 30 -6.04 1.04 -9.27
CA LYS A 30 -6.65 1.12 -10.60
C LYS A 30 -5.94 0.21 -11.59
N LYS A 31 -4.60 0.19 -11.57
CA LYS A 31 -3.80 -0.70 -12.40
C LYS A 31 -4.16 -2.16 -12.13
N LYS A 32 -4.04 -2.61 -10.88
CA LYS A 32 -4.35 -3.99 -10.47
C LYS A 32 -5.79 -4.38 -10.84
N ARG A 33 -6.76 -3.49 -10.62
CA ARG A 33 -8.16 -3.69 -10.98
C ARG A 33 -8.33 -3.92 -12.48
N LEU A 34 -7.72 -3.08 -13.32
CA LEU A 34 -7.81 -3.19 -14.77
C LEU A 34 -7.07 -4.43 -15.30
N ASP A 35 -5.92 -4.77 -14.71
CA ASP A 35 -5.16 -5.99 -15.03
C ASP A 35 -5.99 -7.26 -14.75
N LEU A 36 -6.81 -7.24 -13.69
CA LEU A 36 -7.71 -8.34 -13.33
C LEU A 36 -9.10 -8.25 -14.01
N GLY A 37 -9.39 -7.21 -14.79
CA GLY A 37 -10.68 -7.01 -15.43
C GLY A 37 -11.85 -6.76 -14.46
N LEU A 38 -11.57 -6.31 -13.24
CA LEU A 38 -12.56 -6.15 -12.18
C LEU A 38 -13.31 -4.81 -12.25
N TRP A 39 -14.55 -4.82 -11.78
CA TRP A 39 -15.37 -3.62 -11.61
C TRP A 39 -14.99 -2.90 -10.31
N GLN A 40 -15.26 -1.58 -10.25
CA GLN A 40 -14.97 -0.79 -9.05
C GLN A 40 -15.71 -1.34 -7.84
N LYS A 41 -17.01 -1.65 -7.97
CA LYS A 41 -17.80 -2.31 -6.92
C LYS A 41 -17.14 -3.57 -6.33
N GLN A 42 -16.60 -4.46 -7.17
CA GLN A 42 -15.98 -5.71 -6.71
C GLN A 42 -14.71 -5.45 -5.88
N VAL A 43 -13.87 -4.51 -6.32
CA VAL A 43 -12.66 -4.14 -5.58
C VAL A 43 -13.01 -3.41 -4.27
N ALA A 44 -14.06 -2.59 -4.30
CA ALA A 44 -14.56 -1.88 -3.13
C ALA A 44 -15.06 -2.88 -2.06
N GLU A 45 -15.81 -3.90 -2.47
CA GLU A 45 -16.24 -5.01 -1.60
C GLU A 45 -15.05 -5.78 -1.00
N GLN A 46 -14.02 -6.11 -1.80
CA GLN A 46 -12.82 -6.79 -1.31
C GLN A 46 -12.03 -5.96 -0.28
N ILE A 47 -11.94 -4.64 -0.47
CA ILE A 47 -11.25 -3.73 0.46
C ILE A 47 -12.17 -3.37 1.65
N GLY A 48 -13.48 -3.55 1.52
CA GLY A 48 -14.48 -3.17 2.52
C GLY A 48 -14.69 -1.65 2.59
N VAL A 49 -14.91 -1.02 1.44
CA VAL A 49 -15.27 0.41 1.28
C VAL A 49 -16.40 0.56 0.28
N ASP A 50 -17.03 1.74 0.23
CA ASP A 50 -18.01 2.07 -0.79
C ASP A 50 -17.35 2.25 -2.18
N GLU A 51 -18.11 1.94 -3.24
CA GLU A 51 -17.67 2.12 -4.62
C GLU A 51 -17.26 3.57 -4.92
N VAL A 52 -18.00 4.55 -4.39
CA VAL A 52 -17.68 5.98 -4.54
C VAL A 52 -16.34 6.33 -3.89
N THR A 53 -16.03 5.71 -2.74
CA THR A 53 -14.74 5.89 -2.06
C THR A 53 -13.59 5.38 -2.94
N LEU A 54 -13.74 4.19 -3.50
CA LEU A 54 -12.76 3.62 -4.42
C LEU A 54 -12.60 4.49 -5.68
N TYR A 55 -13.71 4.93 -6.28
CA TYR A 55 -13.69 5.83 -7.43
C TYR A 55 -12.90 7.12 -7.13
N ASN A 56 -13.13 7.72 -5.96
CA ASN A 56 -12.42 8.93 -5.55
C ASN A 56 -10.92 8.70 -5.34
N TRP A 57 -10.51 7.54 -4.84
CA TRP A 57 -9.09 7.17 -4.75
C TRP A 57 -8.47 7.01 -6.13
N GLU A 58 -9.11 6.29 -7.04
CA GLU A 58 -8.60 6.09 -8.42
C GLU A 58 -8.55 7.37 -9.26
N LYS A 59 -9.36 8.37 -8.89
CA LYS A 59 -9.37 9.71 -9.47
C LYS A 59 -8.47 10.70 -8.73
N GLN A 60 -7.72 10.24 -7.72
CA GLN A 60 -6.83 11.07 -6.89
C GLN A 60 -7.56 12.25 -6.21
N ARG A 61 -8.87 12.14 -6.02
CA ARG A 61 -9.68 13.17 -5.32
C ARG A 61 -9.50 13.07 -3.81
N THR A 62 -9.27 11.87 -3.29
CA THR A 62 -9.02 11.60 -1.87
C THR A 62 -7.94 10.55 -1.71
N VAL A 63 -7.35 10.47 -0.52
CA VAL A 63 -6.30 9.49 -0.18
C VAL A 63 -6.85 8.48 0.85
N PRO A 64 -6.51 7.19 0.74
CA PRO A 64 -6.89 6.19 1.74
C PRO A 64 -6.40 6.54 3.14
N LYS A 65 -7.28 6.40 4.15
CA LYS A 65 -6.91 6.51 5.56
C LYS A 65 -6.04 5.31 5.99
N LEU A 66 -5.24 5.49 7.04
CA LEU A 66 -4.29 4.48 7.55
C LEU A 66 -4.90 3.07 7.73
N PRO A 67 -6.10 2.88 8.31
CA PRO A 67 -6.66 1.55 8.53
C PRO A 67 -6.97 0.78 7.24
N TYR A 68 -7.12 1.46 6.10
CA TYR A 68 -7.36 0.82 4.81
C TYR A 68 -6.07 0.40 4.11
N ILE A 69 -4.91 0.93 4.53
CA ILE A 69 -3.62 0.62 3.89
C ILE A 69 -3.29 -0.89 3.93
N PRO A 70 -3.45 -1.61 5.06
CA PRO A 70 -3.21 -3.06 5.09
C PRO A 70 -4.12 -3.82 4.12
N LYS A 71 -5.40 -3.41 4.02
CA LYS A 71 -6.38 -4.03 3.11
C LYS A 71 -6.03 -3.78 1.65
N ILE A 72 -5.57 -2.57 1.33
CA ILE A 72 -5.06 -2.23 -0.01
C ILE A 72 -3.82 -3.05 -0.34
N ILE A 73 -2.86 -3.20 0.60
CA ILE A 73 -1.67 -4.02 0.40
C ILE A 73 -2.06 -5.49 0.16
N ALA A 74 -3.04 -6.01 0.90
CA ALA A 74 -3.56 -7.36 0.70
C ALA A 74 -4.16 -7.54 -0.71
N PHE A 75 -4.94 -6.57 -1.18
CA PHE A 75 -5.48 -6.58 -2.55
C PHE A 75 -4.37 -6.48 -3.62
N LEU A 76 -3.38 -5.62 -3.41
CA LEU A 76 -2.28 -5.43 -4.36
C LEU A 76 -1.31 -6.63 -4.38
N ALA A 77 -1.17 -7.33 -3.26
CA ALA A 77 -0.15 -8.35 -3.01
C ALA A 77 1.30 -7.81 -3.11
N TYR A 78 1.51 -6.52 -2.82
CA TYR A 78 2.83 -5.90 -2.64
C TYR A 78 2.69 -4.57 -1.89
N ILE A 79 3.82 -4.01 -1.43
CA ILE A 79 3.87 -2.73 -0.72
C ILE A 79 4.05 -1.58 -1.74
N PRO A 80 3.08 -0.67 -1.92
CA PRO A 80 3.12 0.40 -2.92
C PRO A 80 3.82 1.67 -2.40
N PHE A 81 4.82 1.52 -1.52
CA PHE A 81 5.58 2.64 -0.96
C PHE A 81 7.02 2.59 -1.45
N PRO A 82 7.68 3.76 -1.64
CA PRO A 82 9.09 3.77 -1.97
C PRO A 82 9.89 3.06 -0.87
N PRO A 83 10.98 2.36 -1.23
CA PRO A 83 11.86 1.75 -0.27
C PRO A 83 12.41 2.83 0.69
N ALA A 84 12.43 2.52 1.98
CA ALA A 84 12.92 3.43 3.00
C ALA A 84 14.43 3.27 3.16
N SER A 85 15.19 4.37 3.05
CA SER A 85 16.65 4.37 3.21
C SER A 85 17.08 4.85 4.59
N SER A 86 16.20 5.58 5.28
CA SER A 86 16.48 6.17 6.59
C SER A 86 15.53 5.64 7.68
N LEU A 87 15.98 5.66 8.93
CA LEU A 87 15.17 5.22 10.08
C LEU A 87 13.78 5.92 10.14
N PRO A 88 13.66 7.25 9.96
CA PRO A 88 12.35 7.93 9.96
C PRO A 88 11.40 7.40 8.88
N GLU A 89 11.92 7.08 7.69
CA GLU A 89 11.14 6.50 6.60
C GLU A 89 10.74 5.06 6.91
N LYS A 90 11.64 4.27 7.52
CA LYS A 90 11.32 2.90 7.95
C LYS A 90 10.19 2.90 8.98
N ILE A 91 10.24 3.77 9.99
CA ILE A 91 9.17 3.94 10.98
C ILE A 91 7.85 4.28 10.26
N LYS A 92 7.87 5.30 9.38
CA LYS A 92 6.68 5.75 8.66
C LYS A 92 6.09 4.66 7.76
N ASN A 93 6.93 3.93 7.02
CA ASN A 93 6.49 2.84 6.15
C ASN A 93 5.93 1.68 6.97
N CYS A 94 6.62 1.27 8.04
CA CYS A 94 6.15 0.21 8.94
C CYS A 94 4.76 0.56 9.49
N ARG A 95 4.61 1.78 9.99
CA ARG A 95 3.35 2.30 10.51
C ARG A 95 2.22 2.25 9.48
N ARG A 96 2.49 2.68 8.25
CA ARG A 96 1.51 2.64 7.15
C ARG A 96 1.13 1.21 6.80
N VAL A 97 2.10 0.31 6.68
CA VAL A 97 1.87 -1.10 6.37
C VAL A 97 1.03 -1.79 7.45
N LEU A 98 1.25 -1.46 8.72
CA LEU A 98 0.44 -1.94 9.84
C LEU A 98 -0.92 -1.22 9.95
N GLY A 99 -1.09 -0.08 9.28
CA GLY A 99 -2.32 0.71 9.32
C GLY A 99 -2.59 1.42 10.64
N VAL A 100 -1.54 1.67 11.44
CA VAL A 100 -1.66 2.22 12.81
C VAL A 100 -1.28 3.70 12.88
N THR A 101 -1.73 4.39 13.92
CA THR A 101 -1.36 5.78 14.21
C THR A 101 0.02 5.85 14.89
N GLN A 102 0.60 7.05 15.00
CA GLN A 102 1.85 7.24 15.75
C GLN A 102 1.68 6.83 17.22
N GLU A 103 0.54 7.19 17.82
CA GLU A 103 0.21 6.83 19.19
C GLU A 103 0.15 5.31 19.39
N LYS A 104 -0.58 4.60 18.52
CA LYS A 104 -0.68 3.14 18.65
C LYS A 104 0.64 2.43 18.41
N MET A 105 1.46 2.91 17.47
CA MET A 105 2.79 2.35 17.25
C MET A 105 3.74 2.60 18.43
N ALA A 106 3.68 3.79 19.03
CA ALA A 106 4.48 4.12 20.20
C ALA A 106 4.12 3.22 21.40
N GLU A 107 2.82 2.97 21.61
CA GLU A 107 2.32 2.01 22.59
C GLU A 107 2.85 0.58 22.32
N MET A 108 2.83 0.12 21.07
CA MET A 108 3.34 -1.20 20.69
C MET A 108 4.85 -1.36 20.91
N ILE A 109 5.62 -0.28 20.72
CA ILE A 109 7.08 -0.28 20.95
C ILE A 109 7.43 -0.07 22.43
N GLY A 110 6.52 0.53 23.21
CA GLY A 110 6.74 0.92 24.60
C GLY A 110 7.52 2.22 24.75
N ILE A 111 7.29 3.22 23.88
CA ILE A 111 7.94 4.54 23.94
C ILE A 111 6.91 5.68 23.93
N ASP A 112 7.35 6.89 24.27
CA ASP A 112 6.49 8.07 24.22
C ASP A 112 6.13 8.47 22.77
N LYS A 113 4.87 8.88 22.56
CA LYS A 113 4.37 9.27 21.23
C LYS A 113 5.10 10.46 20.64
N THR A 114 5.52 11.42 21.47
CA THR A 114 6.25 12.61 21.02
C THR A 114 7.66 12.24 20.59
N THR A 115 8.30 11.27 21.26
CA THR A 115 9.58 10.71 20.84
C THR A 115 9.46 10.07 19.46
N LEU A 116 8.45 9.21 19.24
CA LEU A 116 8.22 8.59 17.93
C LEU A 116 7.95 9.65 16.84
N ALA A 117 7.07 10.62 17.13
CA ALA A 117 6.73 11.69 16.19
C ALA A 117 7.93 12.57 15.82
N ARG A 118 8.81 12.88 16.78
CA ARG A 118 10.06 13.63 16.51
C ARG A 118 11.04 12.82 15.67
N CYS A 119 11.12 11.51 15.90
CA CYS A 119 11.91 10.60 15.07
C CYS A 119 11.39 10.59 13.62
N GLU A 120 10.08 10.39 13.41
CA GLU A 120 9.45 10.43 12.07
C GLU A 120 9.68 11.79 11.37
N ALA A 121 9.66 12.89 12.13
CA ALA A 121 9.84 14.24 11.61
C ALA A 121 11.31 14.67 11.44
N ARG A 122 12.28 13.78 11.68
CA ARG A 122 13.73 14.09 11.66
C ARG A 122 14.14 15.21 12.63
N LYS A 123 13.36 15.45 13.69
CA LYS A 123 13.59 16.50 14.70
C LYS A 123 14.40 16.03 15.91
N SER A 124 14.70 14.74 15.98
CA SER A 124 15.49 14.14 17.05
C SER A 124 16.01 12.77 16.59
N GLN A 125 17.20 12.41 17.05
CA GLN A 125 17.69 11.05 16.94
C GLN A 125 17.27 10.25 18.18
N PRO A 126 16.79 9.01 18.00
CA PRO A 126 16.46 8.16 19.14
C PRO A 126 17.72 7.86 19.94
N THR A 127 17.57 7.74 21.26
CA THR A 127 18.64 7.21 22.12
C THR A 127 18.94 5.76 21.74
N GLU A 128 20.12 5.26 22.12
CA GLU A 128 20.51 3.87 21.83
C GLU A 128 19.48 2.85 22.35
N LYS A 129 18.90 3.09 23.55
CA LYS A 129 17.85 2.25 24.12
C LYS A 129 16.59 2.25 23.25
N THR A 130 16.13 3.43 22.84
CA THR A 130 14.96 3.60 21.97
C THR A 130 15.18 2.96 20.60
N LEU A 131 16.39 3.10 20.03
CA LEU A 131 16.74 2.50 18.75
C LEU A 131 16.64 0.96 18.80
N LYS A 132 17.20 0.34 19.85
CA LYS A 132 17.10 -1.12 20.05
C LYS A 132 15.65 -1.61 20.15
N LEU A 133 14.77 -0.86 20.82
CA LEU A 133 13.34 -1.20 20.88
C LEU A 133 12.68 -1.14 19.49
N ILE A 134 12.99 -0.09 18.70
CA ILE A 134 12.46 0.07 17.34
C ILE A 134 12.96 -1.06 16.43
N GLU A 135 14.24 -1.40 16.48
CA GLU A 135 14.82 -2.48 15.67
C GLU A 135 14.25 -3.85 16.03
N THR A 136 14.08 -4.12 17.33
CA THR A 136 13.44 -5.36 17.81
C THR A 136 11.99 -5.46 17.33
N PHE A 137 11.26 -4.34 17.39
CA PHE A 137 9.90 -4.25 16.87
C PHE A 137 9.84 -4.53 15.36
N PHE A 138 10.78 -3.97 14.59
CA PHE A 138 10.83 -4.21 13.14
C PHE A 138 11.06 -5.67 12.79
N GLY A 139 11.99 -6.36 13.47
CA GLY A 139 12.25 -7.78 13.22
C GLY A 139 11.04 -8.68 13.51
N SER A 140 10.16 -8.27 14.42
CA SER A 140 9.00 -9.05 14.85
C SER A 140 7.74 -8.76 14.04
N PHE A 141 7.52 -7.49 13.65
CA PHE A 141 6.22 -7.03 13.13
C PHE A 141 6.27 -6.41 11.74
N CYS A 142 7.44 -6.01 11.25
CA CYS A 142 7.55 -5.35 9.96
C CYS A 142 7.89 -6.36 8.86
N PRO A 143 7.02 -6.56 7.85
CA PRO A 143 7.34 -7.43 6.73
C PRO A 143 8.33 -6.68 5.81
N GLU A 144 9.61 -6.63 6.18
CA GLU A 144 10.65 -6.33 5.21
C GLU A 144 10.65 -7.50 4.21
N ASN A 145 10.05 -7.29 3.03
CA ASN A 145 10.09 -8.15 1.85
C ASN A 145 9.38 -9.53 1.86
N LYS A 146 8.60 -9.91 2.88
CA LYS A 146 7.92 -11.23 2.89
C LYS A 146 6.74 -11.42 1.92
N ILE A 147 6.27 -10.40 1.22
CA ILE A 147 5.05 -10.50 0.36
C ILE A 147 5.35 -11.09 -1.04
N LEU A 148 6.62 -11.26 -1.43
CA LEU A 148 6.99 -11.74 -2.78
C LEU A 148 6.92 -13.26 -3.01
N ASN A 149 6.63 -14.09 -1.99
CA ASN A 149 6.69 -15.55 -2.13
C ASN A 149 5.32 -16.24 -1.97
N ARG A 150 4.35 -15.92 -2.81
CA ARG A 150 3.15 -16.76 -3.05
C ARG A 150 2.67 -16.63 -4.50
N ALA A 151 3.50 -17.11 -5.43
CA ALA A 151 3.10 -17.51 -6.76
C ALA A 151 4.09 -18.56 -7.26
N GLY A 152 3.95 -19.77 -6.70
CA GLY A 152 4.41 -21.02 -7.31
C GLY A 152 3.17 -21.80 -7.73
#